data_AF-A0A937NAT9-F1
#
_entry.id   AF-A0A937NAT9-F1
#
_cell.length_a   1.000
_cell.length_b   1.000
_cell.length_c   1.000
_cell.angle_alpha   90.00
_cell.angle_beta   90.00
_cell.angle_gamma   90.00
#
_symmetry.space_group_name_H-M   'P 1'
#
loop_
_entity.id
_entity.type
_entity.pdbx_description
1 polymer ?
#
loop_
_entity_poly.entity_id
_entity_poly.type
_entity_poly.pdbx_seq_one_letter_code
_entity_poly.pdbx_strand_id
1 'polypeptide(L)'
;MLGRVRASLLTATLAVLASVAVAADFEQIDVYVSGQDGYHTFRIPSIVVTNSGTLLAFCEGRKTSQSDHGDVDLVLKRSTDGGRMWGPMQLIYEDGGSAKITIGNPTVVVDRQTGTVWLAFCRDND
;
A
#
# COMPACT_ATOMS: atom_id res chain seq x y z
N MET A 1 -9.39 73.55 -40.64
CA MET A 1 -8.40 73.21 -39.59
C MET A 1 -8.50 71.73 -39.31
N LEU A 2 -7.41 70.99 -39.53
CA LEU A 2 -7.30 69.53 -39.40
C LEU A 2 -7.49 69.07 -37.94
N GLY A 3 -8.37 68.08 -37.70
CA GLY A 3 -8.48 67.36 -36.43
C GLY A 3 -8.17 65.88 -36.62
N ARG A 4 -7.03 65.44 -36.06
CA ARG A 4 -6.38 64.15 -36.29
C ARG A 4 -7.17 62.95 -35.77
N VAL A 5 -7.14 61.88 -36.56
CA VAL A 5 -7.50 60.49 -36.22
C VAL A 5 -6.68 59.99 -35.02
N ARG A 6 -7.31 59.25 -34.10
CA ARG A 6 -6.61 58.34 -33.18
C ARG A 6 -7.30 56.99 -33.23
N ALA A 7 -6.70 56.06 -33.96
CA ALA A 7 -7.04 54.65 -33.88
C ALA A 7 -6.31 54.07 -32.65
N SER A 8 -7.07 53.71 -31.63
CA SER A 8 -6.55 53.02 -30.45
C SER A 8 -6.44 51.53 -30.78
N LEU A 9 -5.23 51.02 -30.99
CA LEU A 9 -5.00 49.57 -31.05
C LEU A 9 -5.16 49.00 -29.64
N LEU A 10 -6.20 48.20 -29.41
CA LEU A 10 -6.27 47.28 -28.28
C LEU A 10 -5.34 46.10 -28.57
N THR A 11 -4.15 46.07 -28.00
CA THR A 11 -3.34 44.86 -27.90
C THR A 11 -3.90 43.99 -26.77
N ALA A 12 -4.67 42.96 -27.12
CA ALA A 12 -5.06 41.93 -26.19
C ALA A 12 -3.85 41.02 -25.91
N THR A 13 -3.21 41.20 -24.75
CA THR A 13 -2.21 40.24 -24.26
C THR A 13 -2.92 38.97 -23.82
N LEU A 14 -2.84 37.93 -24.64
CA LEU A 14 -3.26 36.57 -24.30
C LEU A 14 -2.26 36.00 -23.27
N ALA A 15 -2.65 35.96 -22.00
CA ALA A 15 -1.86 35.28 -20.98
C ALA A 15 -1.96 33.77 -21.20
N VAL A 16 -0.91 33.18 -21.76
CA VAL A 16 -0.75 31.72 -21.83
C VAL A 16 -0.44 31.23 -20.41
N LEU A 17 -1.44 30.68 -19.73
CA LEU A 17 -1.20 29.89 -18.51
C LEU A 17 -0.56 28.57 -18.94
N ALA A 18 0.77 28.51 -18.89
CA ALA A 18 1.47 27.23 -18.98
C ALA A 18 1.11 26.41 -17.75
N SER A 19 0.31 25.36 -17.92
CA SER A 19 0.12 24.35 -16.89
C SER A 19 1.45 23.60 -16.71
N VAL A 20 2.20 23.94 -15.66
CA VAL A 20 3.34 23.12 -15.25
C VAL A 20 2.75 21.84 -14.66
N ALA A 21 2.85 20.74 -15.40
CA ALA A 21 2.56 19.42 -14.85
C ALA A 21 3.61 19.16 -13.77
N VAL A 22 3.22 19.31 -12.51
CA VAL A 22 4.04 18.87 -11.37
C VAL A 22 4.03 17.35 -11.43
N ALA A 23 5.18 16.74 -11.75
CA ALA A 23 5.35 15.32 -11.59
C ALA A 23 5.08 15.01 -10.11
N ALA A 24 4.14 14.11 -9.83
CA ALA A 24 3.91 13.68 -8.45
C ALA A 24 5.18 12.97 -7.96
N ASP A 25 5.76 13.45 -6.87
CA ASP A 25 6.91 12.81 -6.24
C ASP A 25 6.51 11.39 -5.80
N PHE A 26 7.36 10.42 -6.10
CA PHE A 26 7.18 9.05 -5.64
C PHE A 26 7.72 8.91 -4.22
N GLU A 27 6.84 8.58 -3.28
CA GLU A 27 7.19 8.29 -1.89
C GLU A 27 7.22 6.78 -1.66
N GLN A 28 8.27 6.28 -1.01
CA GLN A 28 8.42 4.88 -0.62
C GLN A 28 8.52 4.76 0.89
N ILE A 29 7.77 3.81 1.45
CA ILE A 29 7.74 3.51 2.89
C ILE A 29 7.92 2.00 3.07
N ASP A 30 8.84 1.61 3.94
CA ASP A 30 9.00 0.22 4.35
C ASP A 30 7.93 -0.14 5.39
N VAL A 31 6.92 -0.90 4.97
CA VAL A 31 5.83 -1.38 5.86
C VAL A 31 6.34 -2.46 6.81
N TYR A 32 7.17 -3.35 6.29
CA TYR A 32 7.77 -4.46 7.01
C TYR A 32 9.29 -4.45 6.81
N VAL A 33 10.04 -4.63 7.89
CA VAL A 33 11.51 -4.62 7.88
C VAL A 33 12.02 -5.91 8.51
N SER A 34 12.82 -6.67 7.76
CA SER A 34 13.43 -7.91 8.24
C SER A 34 14.20 -7.72 9.55
N GLY A 35 14.05 -8.63 10.49
CA GLY A 35 14.66 -8.56 11.83
C GLY A 35 13.88 -7.70 12.83
N GLN A 36 12.75 -7.11 12.45
CA GLN A 36 11.86 -6.37 13.34
C GLN A 36 10.60 -7.18 13.69
N ASP A 37 9.87 -6.70 14.69
CA ASP A 37 8.56 -7.22 15.10
C ASP A 37 8.57 -8.74 15.44
N GLY A 38 9.74 -9.31 15.76
CA GLY A 38 9.91 -10.72 16.13
C GLY A 38 10.15 -11.69 14.98
N TYR A 39 10.31 -11.22 13.74
CA TYR A 39 10.49 -12.07 12.56
C TYR A 39 11.81 -11.81 11.84
N HIS A 40 12.42 -12.90 11.36
CA HIS A 40 13.63 -12.83 10.55
C HIS A 40 13.36 -12.17 9.18
N THR A 41 12.28 -12.54 8.49
CA THR A 41 11.98 -12.05 7.14
C THR A 41 10.48 -11.93 6.90
N PHE A 42 10.09 -10.92 6.12
CA PHE A 42 8.73 -10.78 5.60
C PHE A 42 8.70 -11.03 4.09
N ARG A 43 7.76 -11.86 3.60
CA ARG A 43 7.63 -12.18 2.16
C ARG A 43 6.16 -12.32 1.75
N ILE A 44 5.95 -12.43 0.43
CA ILE A 44 4.66 -12.70 -0.21
C ILE A 44 3.59 -11.66 0.20
N PRO A 45 3.77 -10.38 -0.18
CA PRO A 45 2.86 -9.31 0.22
C PRO A 45 1.50 -9.42 -0.50
N SER A 46 0.44 -9.05 0.22
CA SER A 46 -0.92 -8.92 -0.31
C SER A 46 -1.56 -7.67 0.27
N ILE A 47 -2.08 -6.77 -0.56
CA ILE A 47 -2.56 -5.45 -0.11
C ILE A 47 -3.90 -5.08 -0.75
N VAL A 48 -4.80 -4.50 0.05
CA VAL A 48 -6.09 -3.97 -0.41
C VAL A 48 -6.44 -2.66 0.28
N VAL A 49 -7.32 -1.89 -0.35
CA VAL A 49 -8.02 -0.76 0.26
C VAL A 49 -9.44 -1.22 0.63
N THR A 50 -9.88 -1.06 1.88
CA THR A 50 -11.26 -1.37 2.30
C THR A 50 -12.28 -0.37 1.72
N ASN A 51 -13.57 -0.59 1.96
CA ASN A 51 -14.61 0.38 1.58
C ASN A 51 -14.51 1.70 2.36
N SER A 52 -13.87 1.69 3.53
CA SER A 52 -13.61 2.88 4.33
C SER A 52 -12.29 3.59 3.98
N GLY A 53 -11.60 3.18 2.92
CA GLY A 53 -10.32 3.78 2.52
C GLY A 53 -9.11 3.34 3.35
N THR A 54 -9.26 2.39 4.27
CA THR A 54 -8.14 1.82 5.04
C THR A 54 -7.31 0.89 4.15
N LEU A 55 -6.00 1.03 4.16
CA LEU A 55 -5.08 0.05 3.58
C LEU A 55 -4.82 -1.08 4.57
N LEU A 56 -4.91 -2.32 4.08
CA LEU A 56 -4.55 -3.54 4.80
C LEU A 56 -3.43 -4.24 4.04
N ALA A 57 -2.24 -4.33 4.63
CA ALA A 57 -1.09 -5.02 4.04
C ALA A 57 -0.77 -6.28 4.84
N PHE A 58 -1.01 -7.42 4.20
CA PHE A 58 -0.71 -8.76 4.72
C PHE A 58 0.61 -9.26 4.14
N CYS A 59 1.30 -10.12 4.88
CA CYS A 59 2.44 -10.87 4.37
C CYS A 59 2.69 -12.12 5.24
N GLU A 60 3.61 -12.95 4.79
CA GLU A 60 4.23 -13.98 5.61
C GLU A 60 5.24 -13.34 6.57
N GLY A 61 5.08 -13.59 7.86
CA GLY A 61 6.11 -13.40 8.88
C GLY A 61 6.89 -14.70 9.05
N ARG A 62 8.11 -14.78 8.51
CA ARG A 62 8.98 -15.96 8.63
C ARG A 62 9.87 -15.81 9.85
N LYS A 63 9.66 -16.62 10.89
CA LYS A 63 10.28 -16.39 12.21
C LYS A 63 11.79 -16.55 12.21
N THR A 64 12.31 -17.55 11.52
CA THR A 64 13.71 -18.01 11.72
C THR A 64 14.62 -17.86 10.51
N SER A 65 14.09 -17.80 9.29
CA SER A 65 14.90 -17.69 8.07
C SER A 65 14.08 -17.16 6.89
N GLN A 66 14.75 -16.92 5.76
CA GLN A 66 14.12 -16.59 4.48
C GLN A 66 13.57 -17.82 3.72
N SER A 67 13.65 -19.04 4.29
CA SER A 67 13.20 -20.29 3.65
C SER A 67 11.70 -20.27 3.35
N ASP A 68 11.28 -20.91 2.25
CA ASP A 68 9.86 -21.01 1.86
C ASP A 68 9.04 -21.93 2.77
N HIS A 69 9.72 -22.79 3.52
CA HIS A 69 9.12 -23.64 4.55
C HIS A 69 9.76 -23.36 5.91
N GLY A 70 8.94 -23.38 6.95
CA GLY A 70 9.39 -23.18 8.32
C GLY A 70 8.22 -22.87 9.24
N ASP A 71 8.55 -22.21 10.35
CA ASP A 71 7.57 -21.58 11.24
C ASP A 71 7.22 -20.20 10.65
N VAL A 72 6.09 -20.14 9.95
CA VAL A 72 5.64 -18.98 9.16
C VAL A 72 4.22 -18.62 9.53
N ASP A 73 4.03 -17.37 9.93
CA ASP A 73 2.74 -16.82 10.35
C ASP A 73 2.19 -15.85 9.28
N LEU A 74 0.87 -15.61 9.33
CA LEU A 74 0.25 -14.50 8.61
C LEU A 74 0.13 -13.27 9.51
N VAL A 75 0.62 -12.14 9.02
CA VAL A 75 0.62 -10.87 9.74
C VAL A 75 -0.04 -9.75 8.92
N LEU A 76 -0.47 -8.69 9.62
CA LEU A 76 -1.13 -7.51 9.05
C LEU A 76 -0.56 -6.21 9.66
N LYS A 77 -0.39 -5.19 8.82
CA LYS A 77 -0.30 -3.79 9.22
C LYS A 77 -1.40 -2.99 8.51
N ARG A 78 -1.86 -1.93 9.17
CA ARG A 78 -2.98 -1.10 8.69
C ARG A 78 -2.56 0.36 8.57
N SER A 79 -3.04 1.02 7.52
CA SER A 79 -2.93 2.48 7.36
C SER A 79 -4.31 3.08 7.15
N THR A 80 -4.58 4.19 7.83
CA THR A 80 -5.85 4.95 7.74
C THR A 80 -5.68 6.32 7.09
N ASP A 81 -4.46 6.63 6.64
CA ASP A 81 -4.07 7.93 6.08
C ASP A 81 -3.50 7.83 4.66
N GLY A 82 -3.91 6.79 3.92
CA GLY A 82 -3.50 6.59 2.54
C GLY A 82 -2.08 6.03 2.37
N GLY A 83 -1.52 5.40 3.41
CA GLY A 83 -0.25 4.68 3.36
C GLY A 83 0.95 5.46 3.93
N ARG A 84 0.72 6.67 4.46
CA ARG A 84 1.77 7.54 5.00
C ARG A 84 2.29 7.05 6.34
N MET A 85 1.40 6.54 7.18
CA MET A 85 1.76 5.88 8.45
C MET A 85 1.09 4.52 8.56
N TRP A 86 1.81 3.59 9.19
CA TRP A 86 1.35 2.23 9.44
C TRP A 86 1.29 1.95 10.93
N GLY A 87 0.18 1.37 11.38
CA GLY A 87 0.01 0.93 12.76
C GLY A 87 0.90 -0.26 13.13
N PRO A 88 0.88 -0.68 14.41
CA PRO A 88 1.63 -1.84 14.86
C PRO A 88 1.21 -3.11 14.10
N MET A 89 2.14 -4.05 13.97
CA MET A 89 1.87 -5.34 13.37
C MET A 89 0.90 -6.15 14.21
N GLN A 90 0.01 -6.87 13.54
CA GLN A 90 -0.95 -7.79 14.14
C GLN A 90 -0.73 -9.19 13.58
N LEU A 91 -0.68 -10.18 14.47
CA LEU A 91 -0.78 -11.60 14.08
C LEU A 91 -2.22 -11.87 13.64
N ILE A 92 -2.39 -12.39 12.43
CA ILE A 92 -3.69 -12.79 11.89
C ILE A 92 -3.94 -14.28 12.11
N TYR A 93 -2.94 -15.10 11.82
CA TYR A 93 -3.05 -16.55 11.99
C TYR A 93 -1.67 -17.19 12.11
N GLU A 94 -1.54 -18.11 13.06
CA GLU A 94 -0.44 -19.07 13.19
C GLU A 94 -1.05 -20.46 13.42
N ASP A 95 -0.29 -21.49 13.08
CA ASP A 95 -0.62 -22.87 13.42
C ASP A 95 0.64 -23.58 13.94
N GLY A 96 0.46 -24.49 14.90
CA GLY A 96 1.53 -25.33 15.41
C GLY A 96 2.45 -24.72 16.47
N GLY A 97 2.26 -23.45 16.86
CA GLY A 97 3.03 -22.80 17.92
C GLY A 97 4.52 -22.65 17.58
N SER A 98 5.34 -23.63 17.97
CA SER A 98 6.77 -23.71 17.62
C SER A 98 7.09 -24.81 16.60
N ALA A 99 6.08 -25.54 16.11
CA ALA A 99 6.25 -26.48 15.02
C ALA A 99 6.51 -25.72 13.71
N LYS A 100 7.20 -26.37 12.78
CA LYS A 100 7.49 -25.78 11.46
C LYS A 100 6.29 -25.97 10.53
N ILE A 101 5.23 -25.22 10.78
CA ILE A 101 4.04 -25.17 9.94
C ILE A 101 4.06 -23.88 9.15
N THR A 102 3.85 -23.98 7.84
CA THR A 102 3.92 -22.82 6.95
C THR A 102 2.52 -22.32 6.66
N ILE A 103 2.15 -21.16 7.20
CA ILE A 103 0.92 -20.45 6.82
C ILE A 103 1.32 -19.33 5.86
N GLY A 104 1.05 -19.52 4.57
CA GLY A 104 1.64 -18.68 3.53
C GLY A 104 0.73 -18.34 2.36
N ASN A 105 1.31 -17.68 1.37
CA ASN A 105 0.63 -17.26 0.14
C ASN A 105 -0.67 -16.46 0.36
N PRO A 106 -0.66 -15.40 1.18
CA PRO A 106 -1.85 -14.61 1.44
C PRO A 106 -2.40 -13.98 0.15
N THR A 107 -3.68 -14.19 -0.09
CA THR A 107 -4.43 -13.58 -1.18
C THR A 107 -5.66 -12.90 -0.60
N VAL A 108 -5.60 -11.58 -0.46
CA VAL A 108 -6.70 -10.79 0.06
C VAL A 108 -7.58 -10.22 -1.05
N VAL A 109 -8.90 -10.30 -0.86
CA VAL A 109 -9.91 -9.64 -1.72
C VAL A 109 -10.95 -8.95 -0.86
N VAL A 110 -11.52 -7.85 -1.39
CA VAL A 110 -12.59 -7.11 -0.74
C VAL A 110 -13.88 -7.30 -1.53
N ASP A 111 -14.90 -7.85 -0.90
CA ASP A 111 -16.26 -7.76 -1.42
C ASP A 111 -16.76 -6.32 -1.24
N ARG A 112 -16.87 -5.58 -2.34
CA ARG A 112 -17.27 -4.18 -2.33
C ARG A 112 -18.75 -3.97 -1.99
N GLN A 113 -19.61 -4.96 -2.18
CA GLN A 113 -21.04 -4.83 -1.85
C GLN A 113 -21.26 -4.90 -0.35
N THR A 114 -20.58 -5.83 0.33
CA THR A 114 -20.75 -6.06 1.77
C THR A 114 -19.70 -5.36 2.64
N GLY A 115 -18.54 -5.03 2.07
CA GLY A 115 -17.36 -4.56 2.80
C GLY A 115 -16.53 -5.67 3.45
N THR A 116 -16.88 -6.94 3.22
CA THR A 116 -16.17 -8.10 3.77
C THR A 116 -14.77 -8.21 3.17
N VAL A 117 -13.76 -8.45 4.00
CA VAL A 117 -12.39 -8.75 3.59
C VAL A 117 -12.16 -10.25 3.70
N TRP A 118 -11.95 -10.90 2.57
CA TRP A 118 -11.63 -12.32 2.50
C TRP A 118 -10.13 -12.49 2.35
N LEU A 119 -9.52 -13.31 3.19
CA LEU A 119 -8.11 -13.67 3.10
C LEU A 119 -8.01 -15.18 2.86
N ALA A 120 -7.66 -15.56 1.64
CA ALA A 120 -7.29 -16.94 1.32
C ALA A 120 -5.79 -17.13 1.57
N PHE A 121 -5.39 -18.32 2.01
CA PHE A 121 -4.00 -18.67 2.28
C PHE A 121 -3.80 -20.17 2.18
N CYS A 122 -2.53 -20.59 2.11
CA CYS A 122 -2.11 -21.97 2.07
C CYS A 122 -1.58 -22.42 3.44
N ARG A 123 -1.80 -23.68 3.76
CA ARG A 123 -1.15 -24.38 4.87
C ARG A 123 -0.17 -25.40 4.28
N ASP A 124 1.06 -25.37 4.77
CA ASP A 124 2.21 -26.20 4.36
C ASP A 124 2.71 -26.08 2.91
N ASN A 125 2.05 -25.28 2.06
CA ASN A 125 2.51 -24.92 0.70
C ASN A 125 2.86 -26.12 -0.23
N ASP A 126 2.33 -27.30 0.06
CA ASP A 126 2.51 -28.53 -0.75
C ASP A 126 1.75 -28.50 -2.09
#